data_AF-A0A9J6FVC1-F1
#
_entry.id   AF-A0A9J6FVC1-F1
#
_cell.length_a   1.000
_cell.length_b   1.000
_cell.length_c   1.000
_cell.angle_alpha   90.00
_cell.angle_beta   90.00
_cell.angle_gamma   90.00
#
_symmetry.space_group_name_H-M   'P 1'
#
loop_
_entity.id
_entity.type
_entity.pdbx_description
1 polymer ?
#
loop_
_entity_poly.entity_id
_entity_poly.type
_entity_poly.pdbx_seq_one_letter_code
_entity_poly.pdbx_strand_id
1 'polypeptide(L)'
;MVRLSTTSAGRQILRELGVPQERISLLHVGIRLKARQRYQVMPPPRNMHPERNVGRRKARGACLLRLIRNKNQRVSFVDASFNEERKAFTVVVVDNEGTVVNAASVRTDRPEIAEQAAIALALVDRSRPFVYSDSKSAVKAFEKGSVAKVAFRIMKTCEIFQH
;
A
#
# COMPACT_ATOMS: atom_id res chain seq x y z
N MET A 1 2.40 -6.24 20.67
CA MET A 1 1.58 -5.18 21.30
C MET A 1 1.11 -4.11 20.28
N VAL A 2 0.54 -4.47 19.12
CA VAL A 2 0.29 -3.51 18.00
C VAL A 2 -0.91 -3.91 17.11
N ARG A 3 -2.13 -3.92 17.63
CA ARG A 3 -3.35 -3.98 16.78
C ARG A 3 -4.34 -2.88 17.11
N LEU A 4 -4.56 -2.61 18.40
CA LEU A 4 -5.51 -1.61 18.87
C LEU A 4 -5.15 -0.17 18.46
N SER A 5 -3.87 0.21 18.49
CA SER A 5 -3.42 1.56 18.09
C SER A 5 -3.68 1.91 16.62
N THR A 6 -3.98 0.90 15.78
CA THR A 6 -4.17 1.07 14.33
C THR A 6 -5.62 1.40 13.92
N THR A 7 -6.56 1.41 14.86
CA THR A 7 -7.97 1.77 14.62
C THR A 7 -8.39 2.93 15.52
N SER A 8 -9.35 3.74 15.07
CA SER A 8 -9.90 4.85 15.89
C SER A 8 -10.44 4.33 17.22
N ALA A 9 -11.24 3.27 17.19
CA ALA A 9 -11.79 2.61 18.38
C ALA A 9 -10.70 2.04 19.30
N GLY A 10 -9.70 1.35 18.75
CA GLY A 10 -8.62 0.79 19.56
C GLY A 10 -7.70 1.87 20.15
N ARG A 11 -7.50 3.01 19.48
CA ARG A 11 -6.85 4.20 20.07
C ARG A 11 -7.67 4.82 21.19
N GLN A 12 -8.99 4.77 21.12
CA GLN A 12 -9.84 5.25 22.21
C GLN A 12 -9.72 4.35 23.44
N ILE A 13 -9.82 3.03 23.26
CA ILE A 13 -9.63 2.04 24.33
C ILE A 13 -8.25 2.19 24.98
N LEU A 14 -7.20 2.32 24.18
CA LEU A 14 -5.84 2.50 24.70
C LEU A 14 -5.65 3.84 25.43
N ARG A 15 -6.44 4.88 25.12
CA ARG A 15 -6.44 6.16 25.86
C ARG A 15 -7.11 6.01 27.21
N GLU A 16 -8.23 5.30 27.25
CA GLU A 16 -8.95 4.98 28.49
C GLU A 16 -8.07 4.13 29.45
N LEU A 17 -7.23 3.25 28.90
CA LEU A 17 -6.30 2.41 29.68
C LEU A 17 -4.98 3.11 30.06
N GLY A 18 -4.78 4.39 29.71
CA GLY A 18 -3.56 5.12 30.05
C GLY A 18 -2.28 4.60 29.36
N VAL A 19 -2.40 3.84 28.26
CA VAL A 19 -1.24 3.28 27.55
C VAL A 19 -0.60 4.37 26.67
N PRO A 20 0.72 4.61 26.75
CA PRO A 20 1.40 5.62 25.94
C PRO A 20 1.26 5.33 24.43
N GLN A 21 0.61 6.21 23.67
CA GLN A 21 0.35 6.02 22.22
C GLN A 21 1.24 6.83 21.28
N GLU A 22 2.17 7.59 21.83
CA GLU A 22 2.83 8.70 21.14
C GLU A 22 3.49 8.28 19.83
N ARG A 23 4.18 7.13 19.79
CA ARG A 23 4.90 6.69 18.58
C ARG A 23 4.01 6.34 17.38
N ILE A 24 2.80 5.82 17.59
CA ILE A 24 1.96 5.31 16.48
C ILE A 24 1.06 6.41 15.92
N SER A 25 0.49 7.26 16.80
CA SER A 25 -0.32 8.40 16.37
C SER A 25 0.53 9.46 15.64
N LEU A 26 1.81 9.58 15.96
CA LEU A 26 2.71 10.53 15.28
C LEU A 26 3.10 10.10 13.87
N LEU A 27 2.90 8.84 13.46
CA LEU A 27 3.33 8.37 12.15
C LEU A 27 2.20 8.26 11.14
N HIS A 28 0.94 8.32 11.58
CA HIS A 28 -0.24 8.19 10.73
C HIS A 28 -1.10 9.46 10.74
N VAL A 29 -1.75 9.73 9.61
CA VAL A 29 -2.64 10.88 9.39
C VAL A 29 -3.96 10.36 8.83
N GLY A 30 -5.06 10.92 9.34
CA GLY A 30 -6.40 10.66 8.83
C GLY A 30 -6.60 11.36 7.48
N ILE A 31 -7.20 10.65 6.52
CA ILE A 31 -7.50 11.16 5.18
C ILE A 31 -8.95 10.86 4.81
N ARG A 32 -9.63 11.87 4.25
CA ARG A 32 -10.97 11.70 3.66
C ARG A 32 -10.84 11.07 2.28
N LEU A 33 -10.74 9.76 2.23
CA LEU A 33 -10.72 9.07 0.96
C LEU A 33 -12.13 8.60 0.55
N LYS A 34 -12.59 9.03 -0.63
CA LYS A 34 -13.60 8.28 -1.42
C LYS A 34 -12.95 7.03 -2.07
N ALA A 35 -12.14 6.28 -1.32
CA ALA A 35 -11.18 5.29 -1.84
C ALA A 35 -11.73 3.88 -2.06
N ARG A 36 -12.96 3.57 -1.62
CA ARG A 36 -13.40 2.18 -1.47
C ARG A 36 -13.38 1.33 -2.75
N GLN A 37 -13.13 1.91 -3.93
CA GLN A 37 -13.07 1.19 -5.22
C GLN A 37 -11.75 1.35 -6.02
N ARG A 38 -10.74 2.08 -5.50
CA ARG A 38 -9.53 2.43 -6.28
C ARG A 38 -8.30 1.55 -5.99
N TYR A 39 -8.36 0.72 -4.95
CA TYR A 39 -7.24 -0.11 -4.53
C TYR A 39 -7.70 -1.54 -4.31
N GLN A 40 -6.88 -2.49 -4.70
CA GLN A 40 -7.16 -3.90 -4.51
C GLN A 40 -5.97 -4.59 -3.85
N VAL A 41 -6.21 -5.24 -2.71
CA VAL A 41 -5.30 -6.27 -2.22
C VAL A 41 -5.49 -7.51 -3.08
N MET A 42 -4.41 -8.05 -3.61
CA MET A 42 -4.42 -9.41 -4.13
C MET A 42 -4.07 -10.36 -3.00
N PRO A 43 -5.02 -11.13 -2.44
CA PRO A 43 -4.66 -12.10 -1.43
C PRO A 43 -3.74 -13.15 -2.07
N PRO A 44 -2.64 -13.56 -1.40
CA PRO A 44 -1.93 -14.76 -1.81
C PRO A 44 -2.92 -15.94 -1.71
N PRO A 45 -2.88 -16.88 -2.65
CA PRO A 45 -3.69 -18.09 -2.58
C PRO A 45 -3.52 -18.82 -1.26
N ARG A 46 -4.63 -19.37 -0.78
CA ARG A 46 -4.65 -20.21 0.43
C ARG A 46 -3.74 -21.42 0.19
N ASN A 47 -2.89 -21.74 1.16
CA ASN A 47 -1.94 -22.87 1.14
C ASN A 47 -0.88 -22.80 0.01
N MET A 48 -0.30 -21.61 -0.21
CA MET A 48 0.73 -21.41 -1.23
C MET A 48 2.15 -21.42 -0.64
N HIS A 49 2.81 -22.59 -0.60
CA HIS A 49 4.25 -22.66 -0.31
C HIS A 49 5.08 -21.91 -1.39
N PRO A 50 6.03 -21.04 -1.02
CA PRO A 50 6.79 -20.21 -1.96
C PRO A 50 7.48 -21.02 -3.07
N GLU A 51 8.12 -22.12 -2.68
CA GLU A 51 8.96 -22.93 -3.57
C GLU A 51 8.16 -24.01 -4.33
N ARG A 52 7.19 -24.66 -3.68
CA ARG A 52 6.50 -25.84 -4.26
C ARG A 52 5.33 -25.46 -5.18
N ASN A 53 4.81 -24.23 -5.07
CA ASN A 53 3.61 -23.79 -5.80
C ASN A 53 3.90 -22.76 -6.92
N VAL A 54 5.08 -22.80 -7.52
CA VAL A 54 5.48 -21.89 -8.63
C VAL A 54 4.47 -21.91 -9.77
N GLY A 55 4.00 -23.10 -10.19
CA GLY A 55 2.99 -23.21 -11.26
C GLY A 55 1.67 -22.51 -10.91
N ARG A 56 1.20 -22.67 -9.67
CA ARG A 56 -0.01 -21.98 -9.17
C ARG A 56 0.18 -20.46 -9.10
N ARG A 57 1.38 -19.99 -8.74
CA ARG A 57 1.73 -18.55 -8.75
C ARG A 57 1.63 -17.99 -10.18
N LYS A 58 2.27 -18.64 -11.14
CA LYS A 58 2.25 -18.24 -12.56
C LYS A 58 0.83 -18.23 -13.13
N ALA A 59 0.06 -19.30 -12.91
CA ALA A 59 -1.33 -19.40 -13.39
C ALA A 59 -2.22 -18.29 -12.82
N ARG A 60 -2.04 -17.93 -11.55
CA ARG A 60 -2.77 -16.81 -10.94
C ARG A 60 -2.37 -15.46 -11.52
N GLY A 61 -1.08 -15.20 -11.69
CA GLY A 61 -0.60 -13.99 -12.33
C GLY A 61 -1.20 -13.83 -13.74
N ALA A 62 -1.15 -14.91 -14.54
CA ALA A 62 -1.75 -14.93 -15.87
C ALA A 62 -3.27 -14.69 -15.84
N CYS A 63 -3.99 -15.32 -14.92
CA CYS A 63 -5.44 -15.11 -14.74
C CYS A 63 -5.76 -13.64 -14.38
N LEU A 64 -4.99 -13.05 -13.46
CA LEU A 64 -5.15 -11.64 -13.07
C LEU A 64 -4.91 -10.70 -14.25
N LEU A 65 -3.80 -10.88 -14.97
CA LEU A 65 -3.48 -10.08 -16.16
C LEU A 65 -4.56 -10.21 -17.24
N ARG A 66 -5.09 -11.43 -17.44
CA ARG A 66 -6.22 -11.65 -18.36
C ARG A 66 -7.48 -10.91 -17.92
N LEU A 67 -7.84 -10.94 -16.63
CA LEU A 67 -8.99 -10.21 -16.09
C LEU A 67 -8.85 -8.69 -16.28
N ILE A 68 -7.66 -8.15 -16.03
CA ILE A 68 -7.36 -6.73 -16.20
C ILE A 68 -7.47 -6.32 -17.67
N ARG A 69 -6.87 -7.11 -18.58
CA ARG A 69 -6.96 -6.90 -20.03
C ARG A 69 -8.41 -6.94 -20.52
N ASN A 70 -9.19 -7.92 -20.08
CA ASN A 70 -10.59 -8.06 -20.47
C ASN A 70 -11.45 -6.86 -20.04
N LYS A 71 -11.10 -6.20 -18.93
CA LYS A 71 -11.80 -5.00 -18.45
C LYS A 71 -11.27 -3.71 -19.06
N ASN A 72 -10.23 -3.78 -19.91
CA ASN A 72 -9.51 -2.63 -20.47
C ASN A 72 -9.13 -1.59 -19.41
N GLN A 73 -8.75 -2.05 -18.22
CA GLN A 73 -8.43 -1.17 -17.09
C GLN A 73 -6.98 -0.72 -17.15
N ARG A 74 -6.76 0.58 -16.98
CA ARG A 74 -5.43 1.13 -16.67
C ARG A 74 -5.14 0.89 -15.20
N VAL A 75 -4.12 0.07 -14.93
CA VAL A 75 -3.76 -0.38 -13.58
C VAL A 75 -2.30 -0.09 -13.28
N SER A 76 -1.99 -0.09 -11.99
CA SER A 76 -0.62 -0.07 -11.48
C SER A 76 -0.42 -1.21 -10.49
N PHE A 77 0.72 -1.89 -10.57
CA PHE A 77 1.20 -2.81 -9.54
C PHE A 77 2.29 -2.12 -8.75
N VAL A 78 2.28 -2.31 -7.42
CA VAL A 78 3.24 -1.68 -6.52
C VAL A 78 3.94 -2.70 -5.67
N ASP A 79 5.21 -2.43 -5.37
CA ASP A 79 6.03 -3.21 -4.44
C ASP A 79 7.02 -2.30 -3.72
N ALA A 80 7.47 -2.73 -2.55
CA ALA A 80 8.49 -2.06 -1.75
C ALA A 80 9.49 -3.08 -1.20
N SER A 81 10.78 -2.86 -1.49
CA SER A 81 11.85 -3.74 -1.04
C SER A 81 12.95 -2.96 -0.35
N PHE A 82 13.48 -3.50 0.75
CA PHE A 82 14.57 -2.86 1.49
C PHE A 82 15.89 -3.03 0.74
N ASN A 83 16.61 -1.92 0.54
CA ASN A 83 17.96 -1.91 0.02
C ASN A 83 18.94 -1.67 1.18
N GLU A 84 19.71 -2.70 1.51
CA GLU A 84 20.68 -2.69 2.61
C GLU A 84 21.79 -1.64 2.42
N GLU A 85 22.30 -1.49 1.19
CA GLU A 85 23.39 -0.55 0.88
C GLU A 85 22.94 0.90 1.07
N ARG A 86 21.70 1.21 0.64
CA ARG A 86 21.13 2.57 0.72
C ARG A 86 20.43 2.86 2.04
N LYS A 87 20.28 1.86 2.91
CA LYS A 87 19.50 1.92 4.16
C LYS A 87 18.14 2.58 3.96
N ALA A 88 17.47 2.19 2.88
CA ALA A 88 16.19 2.75 2.46
C ALA A 88 15.37 1.70 1.69
N PHE A 89 14.06 1.87 1.66
CA PHE A 89 13.21 1.07 0.79
C PHE A 89 13.20 1.66 -0.62
N THR A 90 13.41 0.80 -1.62
CA THR A 90 13.09 1.11 -3.01
C THR A 90 11.64 0.75 -3.25
N VAL A 91 10.90 1.71 -3.76
CA VAL A 91 9.46 1.61 -3.99
C VAL A 91 9.22 1.77 -5.47
N VAL A 92 8.47 0.85 -6.08
CA VAL A 92 8.31 0.78 -7.54
C VAL A 92 6.84 0.68 -7.90
N VAL A 93 6.47 1.36 -8.98
CA VAL A 93 5.17 1.29 -9.63
C VAL A 93 5.40 0.81 -11.06
N VAL A 94 4.75 -0.28 -11.44
CA VAL A 94 4.76 -0.81 -12.81
C VAL A 94 3.36 -0.84 -13.40
N ASP A 95 3.24 -0.72 -14.71
CA ASP A 95 1.96 -0.87 -15.41
C ASP A 95 1.64 -2.33 -15.76
N ASN A 96 0.56 -2.54 -16.53
CA ASN A 96 0.10 -3.86 -16.99
C ASN A 96 1.00 -4.52 -18.05
N GLU A 97 1.98 -3.82 -18.58
CA GLU A 97 2.99 -4.35 -19.50
C GLU A 97 4.29 -4.71 -18.76
N GLY A 98 4.38 -4.37 -17.47
CA GLY A 98 5.58 -4.55 -16.65
C GLY A 98 6.58 -3.41 -16.80
N THR A 99 6.18 -2.30 -17.44
CA THR A 99 7.02 -1.11 -17.58
C THR A 99 7.00 -0.33 -16.28
N VAL A 100 8.17 0.07 -15.80
CA VAL A 100 8.30 0.95 -14.62
C VAL A 100 7.77 2.32 -14.99
N VAL A 101 6.67 2.73 -14.34
CA VAL A 101 6.04 4.05 -14.55
C VAL A 101 6.47 5.06 -13.50
N ASN A 102 6.86 4.61 -12.30
CA ASN A 102 7.37 5.48 -11.25
C ASN A 102 8.21 4.68 -10.25
N ALA A 103 9.17 5.33 -9.61
CA ALA A 103 9.97 4.74 -8.54
C ALA A 103 10.48 5.82 -7.58
N ALA A 104 10.66 5.45 -6.31
CA ALA A 104 11.21 6.35 -5.30
C ALA A 104 12.00 5.58 -4.24
N SER A 105 12.92 6.28 -3.57
CA SER A 105 13.57 5.77 -2.36
C SER A 105 12.91 6.38 -1.13
N VAL A 106 12.48 5.52 -0.19
CA VAL A 106 11.82 5.91 1.06
C VAL A 106 12.73 5.54 2.22
N ARG A 107 13.27 6.55 2.91
CA ARG A 107 14.07 6.36 4.12
C ARG A 107 13.15 6.02 5.30
N THR A 108 13.08 4.74 5.64
CA THR A 108 12.39 4.21 6.81
C THR A 108 12.95 2.81 7.13
N ASP A 109 12.82 2.41 8.38
CA ASP A 109 13.09 1.06 8.90
C ASP A 109 11.80 0.21 8.99
N ARG A 110 10.66 0.77 8.57
CA ARG A 110 9.33 0.16 8.71
C ARG A 110 8.76 -0.24 7.36
N PRO A 111 8.73 -1.55 7.02
CA PRO A 111 8.16 -2.03 5.76
C PRO A 111 6.74 -1.52 5.52
N GLU A 112 5.89 -1.48 6.56
CA GLU A 112 4.51 -1.03 6.44
C GLU A 112 4.36 0.44 6.03
N ILE A 113 5.38 1.28 6.29
CA ILE A 113 5.40 2.68 5.84
C ILE A 113 5.82 2.73 4.36
N ALA A 114 6.81 1.95 3.97
CA ALA A 114 7.27 1.86 2.59
C ALA A 114 6.18 1.33 1.65
N GLU A 115 5.45 0.30 2.07
CA GLU A 115 4.31 -0.26 1.33
C GLU A 115 3.19 0.78 1.12
N GLN A 116 2.90 1.58 2.14
CA GLN A 116 1.93 2.68 2.02
C GLN A 116 2.43 3.79 1.10
N ALA A 117 3.74 4.06 1.10
CA ALA A 117 4.36 4.98 0.18
C ALA A 117 4.28 4.48 -1.28
N ALA A 118 4.33 3.16 -1.50
CA ALA A 118 4.16 2.54 -2.82
C ALA A 118 2.78 2.81 -3.40
N ILE A 119 1.74 2.56 -2.61
CA ILE A 119 0.36 2.86 -3.00
C ILE A 119 0.19 4.37 -3.24
N ALA A 120 0.75 5.22 -2.38
CA ALA A 120 0.69 6.67 -2.55
C ALA A 120 1.39 7.15 -3.84
N LEU A 121 2.54 6.57 -4.18
CA LEU A 121 3.29 6.91 -5.39
C LEU A 121 2.52 6.54 -6.65
N ALA A 122 1.86 5.39 -6.67
CA ALA A 122 1.01 5.00 -7.80
C ALA A 122 -0.17 5.95 -8.01
N LEU A 123 -0.73 6.49 -6.93
CA LEU A 123 -1.88 7.42 -7.00
C LEU A 123 -1.59 8.79 -7.55
N VAL A 124 -0.31 9.16 -7.62
CA VAL A 124 0.12 10.38 -8.29
C VAL A 124 -0.32 10.34 -9.76
N ASP A 125 -0.26 9.17 -10.41
CA ASP A 125 -0.75 8.99 -11.77
C ASP A 125 -2.27 8.77 -11.80
N ARG A 126 -3.01 9.86 -12.06
CA ARG A 126 -4.47 9.83 -12.16
C ARG A 126 -4.99 9.05 -13.37
N SER A 127 -4.15 8.74 -14.36
CA SER A 127 -4.54 7.95 -15.52
C SER A 127 -4.63 6.44 -15.22
N ARG A 128 -4.13 5.99 -14.06
CA ARG A 128 -4.17 4.59 -13.57
C ARG A 128 -4.87 4.52 -12.21
N PRO A 129 -6.21 4.63 -12.16
CA PRO A 129 -6.94 4.74 -10.89
C PRO A 129 -7.00 3.44 -10.09
N PHE A 130 -6.57 2.31 -10.65
CA PHE A 130 -6.62 0.99 -10.01
C PHE A 130 -5.22 0.53 -9.60
N VAL A 131 -4.97 0.46 -8.29
CA VAL A 131 -3.68 0.04 -7.75
C VAL A 131 -3.78 -1.34 -7.12
N TYR A 132 -2.88 -2.23 -7.51
CA TYR A 132 -2.74 -3.60 -7.02
C TYR A 132 -1.52 -3.70 -6.11
N SER A 133 -1.74 -4.14 -4.87
CA SER A 133 -0.70 -4.40 -3.88
C SER A 133 -0.91 -5.78 -3.26
N ASP A 134 0.17 -6.45 -2.90
CA ASP A 134 0.15 -7.68 -2.10
C ASP A 134 0.17 -7.39 -0.58
N SER A 135 0.48 -6.15 -0.19
CA SER A 135 0.48 -5.69 1.20
C SER A 135 -0.93 -5.45 1.74
N LYS A 136 -1.45 -6.47 2.43
CA LYS A 136 -2.73 -6.41 3.18
C LYS A 136 -2.78 -5.26 4.18
N SER A 137 -1.66 -4.95 4.85
CA SER A 137 -1.61 -3.90 5.87
C SER A 137 -1.72 -2.52 5.23
N ALA A 138 -1.05 -2.29 4.11
CA ALA A 138 -1.08 -1.03 3.40
C ALA A 138 -2.47 -0.71 2.86
N VAL A 139 -3.11 -1.63 2.11
CA VAL A 139 -4.46 -1.37 1.59
C VAL A 139 -5.47 -1.16 2.72
N LYS A 140 -5.40 -1.93 3.82
CA LYS A 140 -6.26 -1.69 4.98
C LYS A 140 -6.06 -0.30 5.59
N ALA A 141 -4.85 0.25 5.57
CA ALA A 141 -4.58 1.60 6.04
C ALA A 141 -5.31 2.64 5.18
N PHE A 142 -5.29 2.47 3.85
CA PHE A 142 -6.02 3.30 2.90
C PHE A 142 -7.55 3.12 3.02
N GLU A 143 -8.06 1.90 3.16
CA GLU A 143 -9.50 1.62 3.35
C GLU A 143 -10.05 2.26 4.63
N LYS A 144 -9.26 2.26 5.71
CA LYS A 144 -9.59 2.92 6.98
C LYS A 144 -9.45 4.44 6.92
N GLY A 145 -8.85 5.00 5.86
CA GLY A 145 -8.54 6.42 5.76
C GLY A 145 -7.50 6.88 6.79
N SER A 146 -6.54 6.02 7.16
CA SER A 146 -5.50 6.33 8.14
C SER A 146 -4.15 5.82 7.64
N VAL A 147 -3.39 6.68 6.97
CA VAL A 147 -2.14 6.31 6.27
C VAL A 147 -0.92 6.93 6.92
N ALA A 148 0.27 6.43 6.60
CA ALA A 148 1.53 6.98 7.07
C ALA A 148 1.71 8.43 6.59
N LYS A 149 2.35 9.27 7.40
CA LYS A 149 2.69 10.67 7.07
C LYS A 149 3.45 10.79 5.75
N VAL A 150 4.36 9.86 5.47
CA VAL A 150 5.14 9.81 4.23
C VAL A 150 4.21 9.62 3.03
N ALA A 151 3.32 8.62 3.08
CA ALA A 151 2.33 8.37 2.05
C ALA A 151 1.42 9.59 1.83
N PHE A 152 0.99 10.24 2.91
CA PHE A 152 0.18 11.46 2.83
C PHE A 152 0.92 12.61 2.14
N ARG A 153 2.21 12.82 2.46
CA ARG A 153 3.02 13.86 1.81
C ARG A 153 3.17 13.60 0.32
N ILE A 154 3.47 12.37 -0.08
CA ILE A 154 3.57 11.97 -1.50
C ILE A 154 2.27 12.33 -2.25
N MET A 155 1.11 12.01 -1.67
CA MET A 155 -0.18 12.38 -2.27
C MET A 155 -0.43 13.89 -2.30
N LYS A 156 0.06 14.65 -1.30
CA LYS A 156 -0.11 16.11 -1.23
C LYS A 156 0.74 16.88 -2.24
N THR A 157 1.96 16.41 -2.53
CA THR A 157 2.84 17.04 -3.53
C THR A 157 2.20 17.06 -4.93
N CYS A 158 1.13 16.29 -5.15
CA CYS A 158 0.43 16.16 -6.43
C CYS A 158 -1.04 16.65 -6.36
N GLU A 159 -1.38 17.52 -5.40
CA GLU A 159 -2.71 18.14 -5.18
C GLU A 159 -3.88 17.13 -5.12
N ILE A 160 -3.72 16.00 -4.42
CA ILE A 160 -4.78 14.96 -4.41
C ILE A 160 -5.90 15.27 -3.41
N PHE A 161 -5.71 16.16 -2.42
CA PHE A 161 -6.80 16.58 -1.51
C PHE A 161 -6.56 18.01 -0.99
N GLN A 162 -7.39 18.96 -1.45
CA GLN A 162 -7.61 20.23 -0.73
C GLN A 162 -8.43 19.97 0.53
N HIS A 163 -8.21 20.83 1.52
CA HIS A 163 -8.77 20.79 2.86
C HIS A 163 -10.30 20.82 2.89
#